data_AF-A0AAD9QAM2-F1
#
_entry.id   AF-A0AAD9QAM2-F1
#
_cell.length_a   1.000
_cell.length_b   1.000
_cell.length_c   1.000
_cell.angle_alpha   90.00
_cell.angle_beta   90.00
_cell.angle_gamma   90.00
#
_symmetry.space_group_name_H-M   'P 1'
#
loop_
_entity.id
_entity.type
_entity.pdbx_description
1 polymer ?
#
loop_
_entity_poly.entity_id
_entity_poly.type
_entity_poly.pdbx_seq_one_letter_code
_entity_poly.pdbx_strand_id
1 'polypeptide(L)'
;MDLGNRGGDYSMQDPNTAYSVNRGASLSPYLNIDPTYLNQGGAEFVFPTDSKKKRSWGERMFSGIGTSYMCGLAMGGTWGLYEGLRNPDGKTLKLRVNSVLNGCTRRGPSFGNSLGVLALMYCSLDTLIGKLRGGEEDEYNSVGAATLTGMIFKSTAGLRPIAIAGGVGAGIATAYHLGEKLWNSRGHSISTPNWA
;
A
#
# COMPACT_ATOMS: atom_id res chain seq x y z
N MET A 1 29.03 13.01 73.78
CA MET A 1 29.84 13.08 72.56
C MET A 1 29.02 12.44 71.46
N ASP A 2 28.42 13.22 70.57
CA ASP A 2 27.84 12.72 69.33
C ASP A 2 27.83 13.88 68.31
N LEU A 3 28.32 13.61 67.11
CA LEU A 3 28.67 14.58 66.06
C LEU A 3 27.55 14.62 65.02
N GLY A 4 26.73 15.66 65.08
CA GLY A 4 25.66 15.95 64.12
C GLY A 4 26.02 17.10 63.17
N ASN A 5 26.32 16.71 61.93
CA ASN A 5 26.52 17.49 60.71
C ASN A 5 25.66 18.78 60.57
N ARG A 6 26.30 19.96 60.55
CA ARG A 6 25.71 21.22 60.10
C ARG A 6 26.31 21.58 58.74
N GLY A 7 25.47 21.61 57.71
CA GLY A 7 25.82 22.18 56.41
C GLY A 7 24.55 22.63 55.71
N GLY A 8 24.15 23.88 55.94
CA GLY A 8 23.11 24.57 55.19
C GLY A 8 23.74 25.67 54.34
N ASP A 9 23.61 25.49 53.03
CA ASP A 9 23.34 26.47 51.97
C ASP A 9 24.09 27.82 51.95
N TYR A 10 25.04 27.92 51.00
CA TYR A 10 25.22 29.12 50.19
C TYR A 10 25.32 28.73 48.72
N SER A 11 24.39 29.27 47.95
CA SER A 11 24.21 29.18 46.51
C SER A 11 25.36 29.77 45.71
N MET A 12 25.81 29.08 44.65
CA MET A 12 26.34 29.71 43.45
C MET A 12 25.76 29.02 42.21
N GLN A 13 24.86 29.75 41.55
CA GLN A 13 24.33 29.44 40.23
C GLN A 13 25.39 29.82 39.19
N ASP A 14 26.10 28.83 38.64
CA ASP A 14 27.03 29.06 37.52
C ASP A 14 26.31 28.80 36.19
N PRO A 15 26.22 29.77 35.27
CA PRO A 15 25.44 29.64 34.05
C PRO A 15 26.35 29.30 32.86
N ASN A 16 26.94 28.10 32.84
CA ASN A 16 27.47 27.48 31.62
C ASN A 16 28.23 26.19 31.96
N THR A 17 27.59 25.03 31.87
CA THR A 17 28.23 23.75 31.46
C THR A 17 27.23 22.60 31.65
N ALA A 18 26.52 22.28 30.59
CA ALA A 18 25.85 20.99 30.47
C ALA A 18 25.79 20.57 29.01
N TYR A 19 26.95 20.45 28.37
CA TYR A 19 27.06 19.56 27.20
C TYR A 19 27.17 18.14 27.75
N SER A 20 26.04 17.44 27.80
CA SER A 20 25.96 16.01 28.01
C SER A 20 26.60 15.31 26.80
N VAL A 21 27.87 14.96 26.93
CA VAL A 21 28.58 14.12 25.96
C VAL A 21 27.95 12.72 25.99
N ASN A 22 27.04 12.47 25.04
CA ASN A 22 26.53 11.14 24.76
C ASN A 22 27.66 10.32 24.11
N ARG A 23 28.24 9.41 24.88
CA ARG A 23 29.24 8.43 24.44
C ARG A 23 28.58 7.43 23.48
N GLY A 24 28.46 7.81 22.21
CA GLY A 24 27.75 6.97 21.23
C GLY A 24 27.93 7.34 19.76
N ALA A 25 28.96 8.08 19.37
CA ALA A 25 29.50 8.14 18.00
C ALA A 25 30.65 9.15 18.02
N SER A 26 31.89 8.68 17.91
CA SER A 26 33.05 9.56 17.71
C SER A 26 33.03 10.09 16.28
N LEU A 27 32.23 11.11 16.00
CA LEU A 27 32.42 11.95 14.81
C LEU A 27 33.69 12.78 15.01
N SER A 28 34.50 12.88 13.96
CA SER A 28 35.78 13.57 14.01
C SER A 28 35.60 15.07 14.23
N PRO A 29 36.57 15.77 14.89
CA PRO A 29 36.48 17.20 15.21
C PRO A 29 36.30 18.17 14.02
N TYR A 30 36.36 17.66 12.79
CA TYR A 30 36.20 18.41 11.55
C TYR A 30 34.87 18.12 10.84
N LEU A 31 34.10 17.16 11.34
CA LEU A 31 32.74 16.90 10.91
C LEU A 31 31.79 17.56 11.91
N ASN A 32 31.75 18.89 11.88
CA ASN A 32 30.88 19.73 12.72
C ASN A 32 29.43 19.72 12.22
N ILE A 33 28.91 18.52 11.95
CA ILE A 33 27.52 18.31 11.54
C ILE A 33 26.84 17.76 12.78
N ASP A 34 25.87 18.52 13.30
CA ASP A 34 25.07 18.10 14.43
C ASP A 34 24.33 16.79 14.07
N PRO A 35 24.51 15.70 14.84
CA PRO A 35 23.89 14.40 14.55
C PRO A 35 22.36 14.44 14.52
N THR A 36 21.73 15.53 14.99
CA THR A 36 20.30 15.80 14.83
C THR A 36 19.88 16.00 13.37
N TYR A 37 20.75 16.52 12.50
CA TYR A 37 20.48 16.61 11.04
C TYR A 37 20.61 15.25 10.34
N LEU A 38 21.37 14.32 10.90
CA LEU A 38 21.53 12.96 10.37
C LEU A 38 20.47 12.00 10.93
N ASN A 39 19.89 12.30 12.10
CA ASN A 39 18.76 11.58 12.68
C ASN A 39 17.39 12.06 12.14
N GLN A 40 17.36 12.51 10.87
CA GLN A 40 16.13 12.69 10.12
C GLN A 40 15.69 11.35 9.52
N GLY A 41 15.42 10.36 10.36
CA GLY A 41 14.90 9.04 9.95
C GLY A 41 13.48 9.08 9.37
N GLY A 42 12.99 10.26 8.98
CA GLY A 42 11.70 10.49 8.35
C GLY A 42 11.78 11.73 7.48
N ALA A 43 11.06 11.71 6.35
CA ALA A 43 11.06 12.78 5.36
C ALA A 43 10.85 14.15 6.02
N GLU A 44 11.86 15.02 5.96
CA GLU A 44 11.75 16.40 6.39
C GLU A 44 10.94 17.17 5.33
N PHE A 45 9.69 17.45 5.65
CA PHE A 45 8.84 18.22 4.76
C PHE A 45 9.06 19.71 4.97
N VAL A 46 9.32 20.45 3.89
CA VAL A 46 9.50 21.91 3.88
C VAL A 46 8.28 22.65 4.45
N PHE A 47 7.11 22.02 4.46
CA PHE A 47 5.92 22.53 5.11
C PHE A 47 5.50 21.62 6.28
N PRO A 48 5.28 22.14 7.50
CA PRO A 48 4.77 21.35 8.64
C PRO A 48 3.34 20.80 8.42
N THR A 49 2.67 21.23 7.34
CA THR A 49 1.40 20.67 6.85
C THR A 49 1.58 19.35 6.08
N ASP A 50 2.74 19.11 5.48
CA ASP A 50 3.00 17.91 4.67
C ASP A 50 3.26 16.66 5.52
N SER A 51 3.66 16.81 6.80
CA SER A 51 3.72 15.70 7.76
C SER A 51 2.35 15.05 8.02
N LYS A 52 1.24 15.74 7.68
CA LYS A 52 -0.14 15.25 7.80
C LYS A 52 -0.89 15.28 6.47
N LYS A 53 -0.20 15.44 5.34
CA LYS A 53 -0.88 15.40 4.04
C LYS A 53 -1.26 13.95 3.76
N LYS A 54 -2.47 13.58 4.22
CA LYS A 54 -3.17 12.39 3.72
C LYS A 54 -3.12 12.50 2.20
N ARG A 55 -2.40 11.55 1.58
CA ARG A 55 -2.13 11.50 0.14
C ARG A 55 -3.44 11.78 -0.60
N SER A 56 -3.41 12.65 -1.61
CA SER A 56 -4.65 13.10 -2.31
C SER A 56 -5.45 11.87 -2.75
N TRP A 57 -6.79 11.96 -2.68
CA TRP A 57 -7.67 10.86 -3.10
C TRP A 57 -7.34 10.36 -4.52
N GLY A 58 -6.99 11.29 -5.42
CA GLY A 58 -6.55 10.96 -6.77
C GLY A 58 -5.20 10.22 -6.83
N GLU A 59 -4.29 10.45 -5.89
CA GLU A 59 -3.00 9.76 -5.84
C GLU A 59 -3.14 8.31 -5.35
N ARG A 60 -4.04 8.04 -4.39
CA ARG A 60 -4.39 6.66 -3.97
C ARG A 60 -5.05 5.91 -5.14
N MET A 61 -6.01 6.55 -5.81
CA MET A 61 -6.70 5.96 -6.96
C MET A 61 -5.77 5.70 -8.14
N PHE A 62 -5.05 6.72 -8.64
CA PHE A 62 -4.22 6.58 -9.83
C PHE A 62 -3.17 5.48 -9.65
N SER A 63 -2.56 5.39 -8.47
CA SER A 63 -1.62 4.32 -8.14
C SER A 63 -2.31 2.94 -8.12
N GLY A 64 -3.49 2.82 -7.51
CA GLY A 64 -4.26 1.57 -7.48
C GLY A 64 -4.76 1.12 -8.87
N ILE A 65 -5.21 2.06 -9.70
CA ILE A 65 -5.71 1.78 -11.05
C ILE A 65 -4.56 1.40 -11.98
N GLY A 66 -3.44 2.13 -11.91
CA GLY A 66 -2.27 1.83 -12.74
C GLY A 66 -1.67 0.46 -12.44
N THR A 67 -1.53 0.13 -11.15
CA THR A 67 -0.98 -1.17 -10.71
C THR A 67 -1.91 -2.33 -11.07
N SER A 68 -3.21 -2.21 -10.84
CA SER A 68 -4.20 -3.23 -11.22
C SER A 68 -4.30 -3.41 -12.74
N TYR A 69 -4.24 -2.32 -13.52
CA TYR A 69 -4.23 -2.39 -14.98
C TYR A 69 -2.99 -3.12 -15.51
N MET A 70 -1.80 -2.79 -14.98
CA MET A 70 -0.55 -3.49 -15.36
C MET A 70 -0.56 -4.96 -14.93
N CYS A 71 -1.12 -5.28 -13.75
CA CYS A 71 -1.31 -6.67 -13.31
C CYS A 71 -2.25 -7.42 -14.27
N GLY A 72 -3.34 -6.78 -14.70
CA GLY A 72 -4.27 -7.34 -15.68
C GLY A 72 -3.65 -7.54 -17.07
N LEU A 73 -2.82 -6.61 -17.52
CA LEU A 73 -2.04 -6.77 -18.76
C LEU A 73 -1.03 -7.92 -18.63
N ALA A 74 -0.36 -8.07 -17.50
CA ALA A 74 0.59 -9.16 -17.28
C ALA A 74 -0.12 -10.52 -17.29
N MET A 75 -1.23 -10.67 -16.55
CA MET A 75 -2.02 -11.91 -16.54
C MET A 75 -2.66 -12.21 -17.91
N GLY A 76 -3.31 -11.22 -18.53
CA GLY A 76 -3.94 -11.39 -19.85
C GLY A 76 -2.93 -11.61 -20.98
N GLY A 77 -1.76 -10.98 -20.89
CA GLY A 77 -0.65 -11.13 -21.82
C GLY A 77 0.04 -12.49 -21.70
N THR A 78 0.30 -12.96 -20.48
CA THR A 78 0.85 -14.31 -20.26
C THR A 78 -0.12 -15.41 -20.69
N TRP A 79 -1.43 -15.23 -20.43
CA TRP A 79 -2.45 -16.12 -20.94
C TRP A 79 -2.53 -16.10 -22.48
N GLY A 80 -2.53 -14.92 -23.10
CA GLY A 80 -2.52 -14.76 -24.55
C GLY A 80 -1.26 -15.34 -25.21
N LEU A 81 -0.11 -15.26 -24.52
CA LEU A 81 1.15 -15.88 -24.91
C LEU A 81 1.05 -17.41 -24.84
N TYR A 82 0.54 -17.95 -23.73
CA TYR A 82 0.37 -19.39 -23.56
C TYR A 82 -0.59 -19.98 -24.61
N GLU A 83 -1.73 -19.33 -24.82
CA GLU A 83 -2.72 -19.73 -25.82
C GLU A 83 -2.13 -19.62 -27.24
N GLY A 84 -1.40 -18.54 -27.53
CA GLY A 84 -0.68 -18.35 -28.79
C GLY A 84 0.44 -19.35 -29.06
N LEU A 85 1.14 -19.82 -28.02
CA LEU A 85 2.21 -20.82 -28.10
C LEU A 85 1.67 -22.24 -28.27
N ARG A 86 0.46 -22.51 -27.75
CA ARG A 86 -0.23 -23.80 -27.81
C ARG A 86 -1.06 -23.98 -29.09
N ASN A 87 -1.29 -22.90 -29.85
CA ASN A 87 -1.96 -22.98 -31.15
C ASN A 87 -1.16 -23.82 -32.17
N PRO A 88 -1.76 -24.87 -32.76
CA PRO A 88 -1.07 -25.80 -33.66
C PRO A 88 -0.84 -25.26 -35.09
N ASP A 89 -1.33 -24.05 -35.41
CA ASP A 89 -1.22 -23.45 -36.75
C ASP A 89 0.20 -22.97 -37.13
N GLY A 90 1.14 -22.99 -36.18
CA GLY A 90 2.51 -22.54 -36.36
C GLY A 90 3.46 -23.58 -36.93
N LYS A 91 3.30 -24.01 -38.19
CA LYS A 91 4.29 -24.88 -38.88
C LYS A 91 5.66 -24.21 -39.08
N THR A 92 5.74 -22.88 -38.99
CA THR A 92 6.97 -22.07 -39.06
C THR A 92 7.03 -21.04 -37.93
N LEU A 93 8.23 -20.68 -37.49
CA LEU A 93 8.45 -19.73 -36.38
C LEU A 93 7.77 -18.36 -36.61
N LYS A 94 7.70 -17.88 -37.86
CA LYS A 94 7.05 -16.61 -38.21
C LYS A 94 5.53 -16.63 -37.98
N LEU A 95 4.84 -17.73 -38.31
CA LEU A 95 3.40 -17.87 -38.03
C LEU A 95 3.14 -18.00 -36.53
N ARG A 96 4.02 -18.69 -35.80
CA ARG A 96 3.89 -18.86 -34.35
C ARG A 96 4.08 -17.54 -33.58
N VAL A 97 4.99 -16.68 -34.03
CA VAL A 97 5.14 -15.33 -33.45
C VAL A 97 3.90 -14.48 -33.73
N ASN A 98 3.30 -14.58 -34.91
CA ASN A 98 2.08 -13.85 -35.25
C ASN A 98 0.87 -14.34 -34.42
N SER A 99 0.70 -15.65 -34.25
CA SER A 99 -0.37 -16.21 -33.41
C SER A 99 -0.22 -15.80 -31.95
N VAL A 100 1.01 -15.79 -31.42
CA VAL A 100 1.35 -15.28 -30.09
C VAL A 100 1.01 -13.80 -29.97
N LEU A 101 1.48 -12.97 -30.90
CA LEU A 101 1.25 -11.53 -30.83
C LEU A 101 -0.24 -11.18 -30.93
N ASN A 102 -0.97 -11.88 -31.80
CA ASN A 102 -2.42 -11.73 -31.93
C ASN A 102 -3.15 -12.19 -30.66
N GLY A 103 -2.69 -13.28 -30.02
CA GLY A 103 -3.20 -13.76 -28.74
C GLY A 103 -3.00 -12.74 -27.61
N CYS A 104 -1.76 -12.26 -27.42
CA CYS A 104 -1.41 -11.26 -26.41
C CYS A 104 -2.16 -9.94 -26.63
N THR A 105 -2.20 -9.43 -27.86
CA THR A 105 -2.81 -8.13 -28.18
C THR A 105 -4.32 -8.16 -28.05
N ARG A 106 -4.96 -9.31 -28.29
CA ARG A 106 -6.42 -9.44 -28.15
C ARG A 106 -6.86 -9.69 -26.71
N ARG A 107 -6.16 -10.55 -25.95
CA ARG A 107 -6.53 -10.85 -24.54
C ARG A 107 -6.03 -9.79 -23.56
N GLY A 108 -4.81 -9.29 -23.74
CA GLY A 108 -4.15 -8.36 -22.80
C GLY A 108 -5.01 -7.14 -22.45
N PRO A 109 -5.35 -6.27 -23.42
CA PRO A 109 -6.16 -5.07 -23.19
C PRO A 109 -7.55 -5.37 -22.61
N SER A 110 -8.18 -6.48 -23.01
CA SER A 110 -9.49 -6.86 -22.48
C SER A 110 -9.46 -7.18 -20.98
N PHE A 111 -8.42 -7.90 -20.52
CA PHE A 111 -8.19 -8.14 -19.10
C PHE A 111 -7.75 -6.88 -18.35
N GLY A 112 -6.83 -6.10 -18.92
CA GLY A 112 -6.39 -4.82 -18.35
C GLY A 112 -7.54 -3.84 -18.12
N ASN A 113 -8.35 -3.59 -19.15
CA ASN A 113 -9.50 -2.68 -19.07
C ASN A 113 -10.51 -3.13 -18.00
N SER A 114 -10.78 -4.44 -17.91
CA SER A 114 -11.73 -4.97 -16.92
C SER A 114 -11.21 -4.79 -15.49
N LEU A 115 -9.94 -5.10 -15.23
CA LEU A 115 -9.32 -4.95 -13.91
C LEU A 115 -9.15 -3.48 -13.51
N GLY A 116 -8.82 -2.60 -14.46
CA GLY A 116 -8.74 -1.16 -14.22
C GLY A 116 -10.10 -0.55 -13.83
N VAL A 117 -11.18 -0.95 -14.50
CA VAL A 117 -12.55 -0.51 -14.16
C VAL A 117 -13.00 -1.07 -12.81
N LEU A 118 -12.67 -2.33 -12.50
CA LEU A 118 -12.94 -2.92 -11.19
C LEU A 118 -12.21 -2.18 -10.05
N ALA A 119 -10.94 -1.87 -10.24
CA ALA A 119 -10.16 -1.09 -9.26
C ALA A 119 -10.71 0.32 -9.09
N LEU A 120 -11.11 0.98 -10.18
CA LEU A 120 -11.79 2.28 -10.15
C LEU A 120 -13.07 2.21 -9.32
N MET A 121 -13.94 1.22 -9.59
CA MET A 121 -15.20 1.04 -8.86
C MET A 121 -14.96 0.75 -7.39
N TYR A 122 -14.00 -0.13 -7.07
CA TYR A 122 -13.63 -0.46 -5.69
C TYR A 122 -13.16 0.78 -4.93
N CYS A 123 -12.15 1.50 -5.44
CA CYS A 123 -11.66 2.70 -4.76
C CYS A 123 -12.73 3.79 -4.63
N SER A 124 -13.64 3.89 -5.59
CA SER A 124 -14.76 4.85 -5.53
C SER A 124 -15.77 4.49 -4.43
N LEU A 125 -16.11 3.20 -4.33
CA LEU A 125 -17.06 2.70 -3.33
C LEU A 125 -16.46 2.72 -1.92
N ASP A 126 -15.22 2.27 -1.78
CA ASP A 126 -14.48 2.27 -0.51
C ASP A 126 -14.38 3.69 0.07
N THR A 127 -14.03 4.67 -0.77
CA THR A 127 -13.95 6.07 -0.34
C THR A 127 -15.31 6.75 -0.15
N LEU A 128 -16.35 6.32 -0.88
CA LEU A 128 -17.72 6.76 -0.64
C LEU A 128 -18.20 6.28 0.73
N ILE A 129 -18.00 5.00 1.05
CA ILE A 129 -18.47 4.45 2.32
C ILE A 129 -17.62 4.99 3.49
N GLY A 130 -16.31 5.17 3.30
CA GLY A 130 -15.46 5.84 4.28
C GLY A 130 -15.88 7.28 4.57
N LYS A 131 -16.32 8.04 3.55
CA LYS A 131 -16.88 9.39 3.73
C LYS A 131 -18.24 9.39 4.42
N LEU A 132 -19.09 8.39 4.16
CA LEU A 132 -20.40 8.26 4.79
C LEU A 132 -20.31 7.88 6.28
N ARG A 133 -19.21 7.22 6.69
CA ARG A 133 -19.04 6.65 8.04
C ARG A 133 -17.99 7.36 8.90
N GLY A 134 -17.61 8.59 8.55
CA GLY A 134 -16.79 9.45 9.41
C GLY A 134 -15.28 9.26 9.30
N GLY A 135 -14.79 8.53 8.28
CA GLY A 135 -13.35 8.43 7.98
C GLY A 135 -12.61 7.28 8.67
N GLU A 136 -13.32 6.32 9.25
CA GLU A 136 -12.73 5.06 9.74
C GLU A 136 -12.80 3.95 8.66
N GLU A 137 -11.65 3.34 8.41
CA GLU A 137 -11.44 2.26 7.44
C GLU A 137 -11.61 0.92 8.18
N ASP A 138 -12.85 0.46 8.38
CA ASP A 138 -13.14 -0.83 9.02
C ASP A 138 -12.96 -2.01 8.05
N GLU A 139 -12.43 -3.12 8.55
CA GLU A 139 -12.21 -4.39 7.82
C GLU A 139 -13.50 -4.91 7.13
N TYR A 140 -14.67 -4.71 7.77
CA TYR A 140 -15.97 -5.09 7.22
C TYR A 140 -16.43 -4.17 6.09
N ASN A 141 -16.00 -2.90 6.11
CA ASN A 141 -16.40 -1.92 5.12
C ASN A 141 -15.72 -2.19 3.78
N SER A 142 -14.42 -2.51 3.78
CA SER A 142 -13.69 -2.85 2.56
C SER A 142 -14.16 -4.18 1.96
N VAL A 143 -14.53 -5.16 2.79
CA VAL A 143 -15.20 -6.40 2.32
C VAL A 143 -16.57 -6.07 1.69
N GLY A 144 -17.34 -5.18 2.31
CA GLY A 144 -18.61 -4.67 1.75
C GLY A 144 -18.42 -3.94 0.41
N ALA A 145 -17.41 -3.09 0.31
CA ALA A 145 -17.07 -2.37 -0.92
C ALA A 145 -16.63 -3.33 -2.03
N ALA A 146 -15.80 -4.33 -1.71
CA ALA A 146 -15.33 -5.34 -2.67
C ALA A 146 -16.48 -6.21 -3.19
N THR A 147 -17.37 -6.65 -2.31
CA THR A 147 -18.57 -7.43 -2.70
C THR A 147 -19.51 -6.61 -3.57
N LEU A 148 -19.80 -5.37 -3.17
CA LEU A 148 -20.64 -4.46 -3.93
C LEU A 148 -20.05 -4.14 -5.31
N THR A 149 -18.73 -3.92 -5.38
CA THR A 149 -18.00 -3.71 -6.64
C THR A 149 -18.21 -4.90 -7.58
N GLY A 150 -18.02 -6.13 -7.09
CA GLY A 150 -18.21 -7.35 -7.87
C GLY A 150 -19.65 -7.52 -8.36
N MET A 151 -20.63 -7.24 -7.50
CA MET A 151 -22.05 -7.29 -7.84
C MET A 151 -22.42 -6.24 -8.90
N ILE A 152 -21.97 -4.99 -8.75
CA ILE A 152 -22.27 -3.89 -9.67
C ILE A 152 -21.62 -4.15 -11.03
N PHE A 153 -20.35 -4.55 -11.07
CA PHE A 153 -19.63 -4.82 -12.31
C PHE A 153 -20.32 -5.87 -13.19
N LYS A 154 -21.02 -6.84 -12.57
CA LYS A 154 -21.69 -7.93 -13.27
C LYS A 154 -23.22 -7.82 -13.29
N SER A 155 -23.77 -6.70 -12.82
CA SER A 155 -25.21 -6.44 -12.72
C SER A 155 -25.98 -6.63 -14.03
N THR A 156 -25.35 -6.31 -15.16
CA THR A 156 -25.97 -6.39 -16.50
C THR A 156 -25.96 -7.80 -17.10
N ALA A 157 -25.27 -8.77 -16.49
CA ALA A 157 -25.16 -10.13 -17.00
C ALA A 157 -26.14 -11.13 -16.35
N GLY A 158 -26.97 -10.68 -15.39
CA GLY A 158 -28.02 -11.47 -14.73
C GLY A 158 -27.72 -11.88 -13.29
N LEU A 159 -28.68 -12.50 -12.61
CA LEU A 159 -28.62 -12.81 -11.16
C LEU A 159 -27.50 -13.78 -10.76
N ARG A 160 -27.25 -14.81 -11.58
CA ARG A 160 -26.21 -15.81 -11.31
C ARG A 160 -24.80 -15.22 -11.32
N PRO A 161 -24.37 -14.47 -12.36
CA PRO A 161 -23.03 -13.91 -12.37
C PRO A 161 -22.85 -12.74 -11.39
N ILE A 162 -23.92 -12.06 -10.97
CA ILE A 162 -23.88 -11.10 -9.83
C ILE A 162 -23.51 -11.82 -8.54
N ALA A 163 -24.20 -12.92 -8.22
CA ALA A 163 -23.92 -13.68 -6.99
C ALA A 163 -22.51 -14.27 -6.99
N ILE A 164 -22.05 -14.80 -8.13
CA ILE A 164 -20.70 -15.32 -8.28
C ILE A 164 -19.66 -14.19 -8.14
N ALA A 165 -19.86 -13.06 -8.81
CA ALA A 165 -18.91 -11.95 -8.74
C ALA A 165 -18.86 -11.32 -7.34
N GLY A 166 -20.00 -11.19 -6.66
CA GLY A 166 -20.07 -10.76 -5.26
C GLY A 166 -19.36 -11.75 -4.34
N GLY A 167 -19.59 -13.05 -4.50
CA GLY A 167 -18.92 -14.10 -3.73
C GLY A 167 -17.41 -14.13 -3.95
N VAL A 168 -16.94 -13.95 -5.19
CA VAL A 168 -15.50 -13.84 -5.50
C VAL A 168 -14.90 -12.59 -4.86
N GLY A 169 -15.59 -11.45 -4.91
CA GLY A 169 -15.18 -10.22 -4.21
C GLY A 169 -15.07 -10.42 -2.69
N ALA A 170 -16.05 -11.09 -2.07
CA ALA A 170 -16.02 -11.44 -0.65
C ALA A 170 -14.84 -12.36 -0.34
N GLY A 171 -14.64 -13.39 -1.16
CA GLY A 171 -13.60 -14.40 -0.96
C GLY A 171 -12.20 -13.80 -1.01
N ILE A 172 -11.94 -12.92 -1.99
CA ILE A 172 -10.63 -12.25 -2.11
C ILE A 172 -10.38 -11.31 -0.92
N ALA A 173 -11.38 -10.51 -0.53
CA ALA A 173 -11.23 -9.57 0.58
C ALA A 173 -11.05 -10.30 1.93
N THR A 174 -11.85 -11.33 2.20
CA THR A 174 -11.71 -12.14 3.42
C THR A 174 -10.38 -12.90 3.47
N ALA A 175 -9.92 -13.45 2.34
CA ALA A 175 -8.62 -14.11 2.26
C ALA A 175 -7.46 -13.13 2.52
N TYR A 176 -7.56 -11.89 2.03
CA TYR A 176 -6.54 -10.85 2.29
C TYR A 176 -6.42 -10.57 3.80
N HIS A 177 -7.54 -10.31 4.48
CA HIS A 177 -7.54 -10.03 5.92
C HIS A 177 -7.11 -11.23 6.77
N LEU A 178 -7.47 -12.45 6.38
CA LEU A 178 -6.97 -13.67 7.03
C LEU A 178 -5.47 -13.84 6.83
N GLY A 179 -4.97 -13.56 5.63
CA GLY A 179 -3.54 -13.58 5.32
C GLY A 179 -2.75 -12.58 6.16
N GLU A 180 -3.27 -11.36 6.33
CA GLU A 180 -2.67 -10.33 7.17
C GLU A 180 -2.61 -10.77 8.64
N LYS A 181 -3.70 -11.33 9.17
CA LYS A 181 -3.74 -11.87 10.55
C LYS A 181 -2.75 -13.00 10.78
N LEU A 182 -2.60 -13.89 9.80
CA LEU A 182 -1.62 -14.99 9.85
C LEU A 182 -0.18 -14.48 9.75
N TRP A 183 0.07 -13.47 8.91
CA TRP A 183 1.40 -12.87 8.76
C TRP A 183 1.84 -12.12 10.02
N ASN A 184 0.93 -11.35 10.61
CA ASN A 184 1.17 -10.64 11.87
C ASN A 184 1.46 -11.61 13.04
N SER A 185 0.84 -12.79 13.04
CA SER A 185 1.10 -13.84 14.03
C SER A 185 2.52 -14.46 13.94
N ARG A 186 3.26 -14.22 12.84
CA ARG A 186 4.63 -14.70 12.65
C ARG A 186 5.70 -13.69 13.11
N GLY A 187 5.31 -12.60 13.77
CA GLY A 187 6.25 -11.66 14.40
C GLY A 187 6.86 -10.63 13.44
N HIS A 188 6.47 -10.62 12.17
CA HIS A 188 6.78 -9.54 11.23
C HIS A 188 5.59 -8.60 11.17
N SER A 189 5.60 -7.52 11.96
CA SER A 189 4.67 -6.42 11.77
C SER A 189 4.94 -5.80 10.41
N ILE A 190 4.08 -6.07 9.43
CA ILE A 190 3.94 -5.14 8.31
C ILE A 190 3.48 -3.86 9.00
N SER A 191 4.36 -2.88 9.04
CA SER A 191 3.98 -1.53 9.44
C SER A 191 2.90 -1.17 8.44
N THR A 192 1.61 -1.33 8.81
CA THR A 192 0.48 -0.87 8.02
C THR A 192 0.70 0.62 7.99
N PRO A 193 1.27 1.10 6.89
CA PRO A 193 1.64 2.48 6.85
C PRO A 193 0.32 3.24 6.87
N ASN A 194 0.31 4.41 7.49
CA ASN A 194 -0.84 5.29 7.66
C ASN A 194 -1.51 5.79 6.34
N TRP A 195 -1.23 5.11 5.22
CA TRP A 195 -1.86 5.22 3.91
C TRP A 195 -2.78 4.04 3.56
N ALA A 196 -2.81 2.98 4.37
CA ALA A 196 -3.79 1.89 4.30
C ALA A 196 -5.09 2.33 4.97
#